data_AF-A0A7U3YCV0-F1
#
_entry.id   AF-A0A7U3YCV0-F1
#
_cell.length_a   1.000
_cell.length_b   1.000
_cell.length_c   1.000
_cell.angle_alpha   90.00
_cell.angle_beta   90.00
_cell.angle_gamma   90.00
#
_symmetry.space_group_name_H-M   'P 1'
#
loop_
_entity.id
_entity.type
_entity.pdbx_description
1 polymer ?
#
loop_
_entity_poly.entity_id
_entity_poly.type
_entity_poly.pdbx_seq_one_letter_code
_entity_poly.pdbx_strand_id
1 'polypeptide(L)'
;MTTKTKKMFQIQIADKIIRSPQIDCVTFVLYAKLIQLYRWRGSQSDTIEIDHAALKYFLNIKSNQKLKTAINTLYNAKLIRTKIDTLPKNQPLQVEINSFFDLKKAGKTKEDRFTYTQMPYILLDRCMIETLGHAGIRLLYYFESYINRTKIFSFCYTSLKTIQKEIGLSENTILKYIGILKKNKLISVKKHKLEFAGYDEYDTVCFTKYNNHYIVDIENIHKLYEKLKG
;
A
#
# COMPACT_ATOMS: atom_id res chain seq x y z
N MET A 1 9.24 30.21 -15.98
CA MET A 1 8.70 29.16 -16.87
C MET A 1 8.16 28.02 -16.00
N THR A 2 6.86 27.96 -15.77
CA THR A 2 6.20 26.85 -15.07
C THR A 2 6.20 25.62 -15.97
N THR A 3 7.16 24.72 -15.77
CA THR A 3 7.14 23.40 -16.39
C THR A 3 5.84 22.70 -15.97
N LYS A 4 4.92 22.50 -16.92
CA LYS A 4 3.77 21.60 -16.75
C LYS A 4 4.35 20.22 -16.42
N THR A 5 4.43 19.89 -15.13
CA THR A 5 4.86 18.56 -14.69
C THR A 5 3.83 17.58 -15.22
N LYS A 6 4.23 16.72 -16.16
CA LYS A 6 3.36 15.66 -16.69
C LYS A 6 2.83 14.88 -15.48
N LYS A 7 1.51 14.84 -15.31
CA LYS A 7 0.87 14.18 -14.15
C LYS A 7 1.34 12.72 -14.12
N MET A 8 2.13 12.38 -13.11
CA MET A 8 2.69 11.04 -12.95
C MET A 8 1.56 10.03 -12.76
N PHE A 9 1.68 8.87 -13.42
CA PHE A 9 0.69 7.82 -13.26
C PHE A 9 0.60 7.37 -11.79
N GLN A 10 -0.61 7.29 -11.26
CA GLN A 10 -0.87 6.89 -9.88
C GLN A 10 -1.66 5.60 -9.85
N ILE A 11 -1.24 4.71 -8.97
CA ILE A 11 -1.92 3.46 -8.68
C ILE A 11 -2.93 3.75 -7.58
N GLN A 12 -4.19 3.38 -7.82
CA GLN A 12 -5.26 3.56 -6.85
C GLN A 12 -5.59 2.20 -6.25
N ILE A 13 -5.57 2.13 -4.92
CA ILE A 13 -5.92 0.93 -4.16
C ILE A 13 -7.00 1.32 -3.15
N ALA A 14 -8.03 0.48 -3.02
CA ALA A 14 -9.11 0.72 -2.07
C ALA A 14 -8.60 0.66 -0.62
N ASP A 15 -9.02 1.59 0.22
CA ASP A 15 -8.54 1.71 1.60
C ASP A 15 -8.83 0.46 2.43
N LYS A 16 -9.97 -0.20 2.17
CA LYS A 16 -10.33 -1.48 2.80
C LYS A 16 -9.29 -2.59 2.57
N ILE A 17 -8.58 -2.55 1.44
CA ILE A 17 -7.55 -3.54 1.10
C ILE A 17 -6.23 -3.16 1.77
N ILE A 18 -5.90 -1.86 1.77
CA ILE A 18 -4.70 -1.32 2.43
C ILE A 18 -4.74 -1.67 3.93
N ARG A 19 -5.89 -1.46 4.57
CA ARG A 19 -6.15 -1.62 6.01
C ARG A 19 -6.73 -3.00 6.38
N SER A 20 -6.45 -4.03 5.58
CA SER A 20 -6.91 -5.40 5.86
C SER A 20 -5.81 -6.27 6.48
N PRO A 21 -5.99 -6.84 7.68
CA PRO A 21 -5.00 -7.74 8.26
C PRO A 21 -4.92 -9.10 7.54
N GLN A 22 -5.90 -9.44 6.70
CA GLN A 22 -5.92 -10.69 5.93
C GLN A 22 -4.95 -10.69 4.74
N ILE A 23 -4.55 -9.50 4.30
CA ILE A 23 -3.55 -9.32 3.25
C ILE A 23 -2.24 -9.01 3.96
N ASP A 24 -1.19 -9.79 3.77
CA ASP A 24 0.15 -9.46 4.29
C ASP A 24 0.87 -8.43 3.38
N CYS A 25 2.02 -7.92 3.82
CA CYS A 25 2.77 -6.90 3.07
C CYS A 25 3.26 -7.35 1.68
N VAL A 26 3.63 -8.62 1.52
CA VAL A 26 4.09 -9.15 0.23
C VAL A 26 2.90 -9.30 -0.71
N THR A 27 1.82 -9.89 -0.20
CA THR A 27 0.54 -10.02 -0.91
C THR A 27 -0.02 -8.67 -1.33
N PHE A 28 0.09 -7.65 -0.46
CA PHE A 28 -0.32 -6.28 -0.77
C PHE A 28 0.46 -5.68 -1.96
N VAL A 29 1.80 -5.78 -1.95
CA VAL A 29 2.64 -5.22 -3.02
C VAL A 29 2.42 -5.98 -4.34
N LEU A 30 2.25 -7.31 -4.28
CA LEU A 30 1.85 -8.11 -5.44
C LEU A 30 0.53 -7.58 -6.03
N TYR A 31 -0.50 -7.39 -5.21
CA TYR A 31 -1.78 -6.85 -5.67
C TYR A 31 -1.64 -5.48 -6.31
N ALA A 32 -0.90 -4.57 -5.66
CA ALA A 32 -0.65 -3.24 -6.21
C ALA A 32 0.08 -3.29 -7.56
N LYS A 33 1.03 -4.22 -7.72
CA LYS A 33 1.75 -4.45 -8.99
C LYS A 33 0.83 -5.03 -10.06
N LEU A 34 -0.07 -5.94 -9.72
CA LEU A 34 -1.06 -6.46 -10.66
C LEU A 34 -2.02 -5.34 -11.13
N ILE A 35 -2.50 -4.48 -10.21
CA ILE A 35 -3.30 -3.30 -10.59
C ILE A 35 -2.51 -2.36 -11.52
N GLN A 36 -1.23 -2.13 -11.23
CA GLN A 36 -0.35 -1.34 -12.11
C GLN A 36 -0.34 -1.91 -13.53
N LEU A 37 -0.13 -3.22 -13.67
CA LEU A 37 -0.07 -3.91 -14.97
C LEU A 37 -1.42 -3.90 -15.71
N TYR A 38 -2.51 -4.18 -14.99
CA TYR A 38 -3.87 -4.12 -15.53
C TYR A 38 -4.19 -2.75 -16.14
N ARG A 39 -3.89 -1.67 -15.39
CA ARG A 39 -4.12 -0.30 -15.84
C ARG A 39 -3.19 0.13 -16.97
N TRP A 40 -1.92 -0.31 -16.95
CA TRP A 40 -0.98 -0.04 -18.02
C TRP A 40 -1.47 -0.59 -19.36
N ARG A 41 -2.12 -1.77 -19.35
CA ARG A 41 -2.75 -2.38 -20.53
C ARG A 41 -4.10 -1.76 -20.92
N GLY A 42 -4.47 -0.63 -20.31
CA GLY A 42 -5.70 0.09 -20.64
C GLY A 42 -7.00 -0.61 -20.18
N SER A 43 -6.93 -1.56 -19.25
CA SER A 43 -8.09 -2.32 -18.75
C SER A 43 -8.83 -3.16 -19.83
N GLN A 44 -8.18 -3.47 -20.96
CA GLN A 44 -8.81 -4.17 -22.09
C GLN A 44 -9.14 -5.64 -21.78
N SER A 45 -8.31 -6.28 -20.95
CA SER A 45 -8.51 -7.64 -20.48
C SER A 45 -8.35 -7.69 -18.97
N ASP A 46 -9.23 -8.44 -18.31
CA ASP A 46 -9.10 -8.73 -16.87
C ASP A 46 -7.98 -9.75 -16.59
N THR A 47 -7.46 -10.42 -17.63
CA THR A 47 -6.34 -11.38 -17.52
C THR A 47 -5.00 -10.70 -17.77
N ILE A 48 -4.11 -10.80 -16.79
CA ILE A 48 -2.70 -10.41 -16.88
C ILE A 48 -1.88 -11.65 -17.18
N GLU A 49 -1.15 -11.60 -18.28
CA GLU A 49 -0.14 -12.61 -18.63
C GLU A 49 1.25 -12.08 -18.30
N ILE A 50 1.99 -12.78 -17.44
CA ILE A 50 3.32 -12.36 -17.01
C ILE A 50 4.22 -13.56 -16.72
N ASP A 51 5.50 -13.47 -17.11
CA ASP A 51 6.49 -14.45 -16.66
C ASP A 51 6.66 -14.39 -15.13
N HIS A 52 6.56 -15.54 -14.46
CA HIS A 52 6.59 -15.58 -13.00
C HIS A 52 7.99 -15.30 -12.43
N ALA A 53 9.07 -15.53 -13.18
CA ALA A 53 10.43 -15.16 -12.76
C ALA A 53 10.63 -13.64 -12.85
N ALA A 54 10.13 -13.00 -13.91
CA ALA A 54 10.09 -11.55 -14.03
C ALA A 54 9.23 -10.91 -12.92
N LEU A 55 8.05 -11.47 -12.62
CA LEU A 55 7.21 -10.99 -11.53
C LEU A 55 7.93 -11.06 -10.17
N LYS A 56 8.58 -12.20 -9.87
CA LYS A 56 9.43 -12.36 -8.68
C LYS A 56 10.55 -11.32 -8.62
N TYR A 57 11.23 -11.10 -9.74
CA TYR A 57 12.30 -10.13 -9.86
C TYR A 57 11.80 -8.72 -9.51
N PHE A 58 10.70 -8.27 -10.11
CA PHE A 58 10.15 -6.94 -9.85
C PHE A 58 9.64 -6.76 -8.41
N LEU A 59 9.09 -7.83 -7.83
CA LEU A 59 8.60 -7.81 -6.45
C LEU A 59 9.70 -8.05 -5.42
N ASN A 60 10.95 -8.31 -5.81
CA ASN A 60 12.01 -8.74 -4.90
C ASN A 60 11.58 -9.96 -4.04
N ILE A 61 10.99 -10.97 -4.68
CA ILE A 61 10.59 -12.24 -4.06
C ILE A 61 11.51 -13.34 -4.57
N LYS A 62 12.29 -13.96 -3.67
CA LYS A 62 13.22 -15.03 -4.04
C LYS A 62 12.51 -16.39 -4.23
N SER A 63 11.53 -16.70 -3.38
CA SER A 63 10.92 -18.04 -3.29
C SER A 63 9.65 -18.17 -4.15
N ASN A 64 9.59 -19.24 -4.95
CA ASN A 64 8.40 -19.66 -5.69
C ASN A 64 7.21 -19.94 -4.74
N GLN A 65 7.48 -20.62 -3.63
CA GLN A 65 6.44 -20.92 -2.64
C GLN A 65 5.84 -19.65 -2.04
N LYS A 66 6.68 -18.62 -1.82
CA LYS A 66 6.22 -17.33 -1.31
C LYS A 66 5.34 -16.59 -2.32
N LEU A 67 5.71 -16.59 -3.61
CA LEU A 67 4.86 -16.03 -4.67
C LEU A 67 3.52 -16.79 -4.75
N LYS A 68 3.57 -18.12 -4.75
CA LYS A 68 2.37 -18.98 -4.77
C LYS A 68 1.43 -18.68 -3.60
N THR A 69 1.99 -18.59 -2.40
CA THR A 69 1.23 -18.25 -1.19
C THR A 69 0.55 -16.90 -1.34
N ALA A 70 1.28 -15.88 -1.78
CA ALA A 70 0.73 -14.53 -1.97
C ALA A 70 -0.41 -14.50 -3.00
N ILE A 71 -0.27 -15.18 -4.15
CA ILE A 71 -1.34 -15.27 -5.16
C ILE A 71 -2.57 -15.96 -4.58
N ASN A 72 -2.39 -17.08 -3.87
CA ASN A 72 -3.53 -17.78 -3.26
C ASN A 72 -4.19 -16.98 -2.13
N THR A 73 -3.44 -16.14 -1.40
CA THR A 73 -4.04 -15.18 -0.46
C THR A 73 -4.92 -14.16 -1.19
N LEU A 74 -4.51 -13.65 -2.36
CA LEU A 74 -5.35 -12.77 -3.18
C LEU A 74 -6.61 -13.47 -3.67
N TYR A 75 -6.50 -14.73 -4.09
CA TYR A 75 -7.63 -15.54 -4.51
C TYR A 75 -8.63 -15.74 -3.36
N ASN A 76 -8.14 -16.14 -2.18
CA ASN A 76 -8.99 -16.31 -0.99
C ASN A 76 -9.67 -15.01 -0.57
N ALA A 77 -9.00 -13.87 -0.73
CA ALA A 77 -9.57 -12.54 -0.49
C ALA A 77 -10.49 -12.04 -1.63
N LYS A 78 -10.73 -12.87 -2.66
CA LYS A 78 -11.55 -12.56 -3.85
C LYS A 78 -11.07 -11.32 -4.62
N LEU A 79 -9.77 -11.01 -4.53
CA LEU A 79 -9.14 -9.91 -5.27
C LEU A 79 -8.71 -10.33 -6.68
N ILE A 80 -8.52 -11.63 -6.88
CA ILE A 80 -8.30 -12.28 -8.17
C ILE A 80 -9.22 -13.51 -8.27
N ARG A 81 -9.48 -13.97 -9.49
CA ARG A 81 -10.26 -15.19 -9.75
C ARG A 81 -9.38 -16.42 -9.99
N THR A 82 -8.09 -16.23 -10.22
CA THR A 82 -7.14 -17.32 -10.45
C THR A 82 -6.58 -17.86 -9.14
N LYS A 83 -6.85 -19.14 -8.86
CA LYS A 83 -6.10 -19.93 -7.88
C LYS A 83 -4.93 -20.61 -8.57
N ILE A 84 -3.79 -20.75 -7.88
CA ILE A 84 -2.65 -21.49 -8.40
C ILE A 84 -2.20 -22.62 -7.48
N ASP A 85 -2.29 -23.85 -7.97
CA ASP A 85 -1.77 -25.02 -7.26
C ASP A 85 -0.28 -25.21 -7.59
N THR A 86 0.13 -24.93 -8.82
CA THR A 86 1.52 -24.97 -9.29
C THR A 86 1.84 -23.78 -10.18
N LEU A 87 3.07 -23.25 -10.09
CA LEU A 87 3.53 -22.23 -11.03
C LEU A 87 3.78 -22.88 -12.41
N PRO A 88 3.36 -22.24 -13.51
CA PRO A 88 3.53 -22.80 -14.85
C PRO A 88 5.01 -22.94 -15.20
N LYS A 89 5.35 -24.03 -15.92
CA LYS A 89 6.68 -24.27 -16.48
C LYS A 89 6.66 -23.83 -17.94
N ASN A 90 7.60 -22.97 -18.33
CA ASN A 90 7.79 -22.49 -19.71
C ASN A 90 6.56 -21.81 -20.35
N GLN A 91 5.63 -21.32 -19.53
CA GLN A 91 4.47 -20.56 -19.97
C GLN A 91 4.25 -19.35 -19.05
N PRO A 92 3.67 -18.26 -19.56
CA PRO A 92 3.28 -17.12 -18.73
C PRO A 92 2.30 -17.55 -17.64
N LEU A 93 2.45 -16.96 -16.45
CA LEU A 93 1.41 -16.98 -15.45
C LEU A 93 0.26 -16.09 -15.91
N GLN A 94 -0.94 -16.67 -16.00
CA GLN A 94 -2.18 -15.94 -16.24
C GLN A 94 -2.86 -15.64 -14.90
N VAL A 95 -3.17 -14.38 -14.64
CA VAL A 95 -3.89 -13.94 -13.44
C VAL A 95 -5.10 -13.11 -13.86
N GLU A 96 -6.30 -13.61 -13.61
CA GLU A 96 -7.56 -12.90 -13.82
C GLU A 96 -7.88 -12.03 -12.60
N ILE A 97 -7.89 -10.72 -12.80
CA ILE A 97 -8.16 -9.72 -11.77
C ILE A 97 -9.66 -9.60 -11.54
N ASN A 98 -10.07 -9.50 -10.28
CA ASN A 98 -11.45 -9.10 -9.97
C ASN A 98 -11.56 -7.57 -10.03
N SER A 99 -12.06 -7.04 -11.15
CA SER A 99 -12.07 -5.61 -11.46
C SER A 99 -13.17 -4.79 -10.77
N PHE A 100 -13.62 -5.20 -9.58
CA PHE A 100 -14.59 -4.43 -8.78
C PHE A 100 -14.12 -3.00 -8.44
N PHE A 101 -12.80 -2.76 -8.48
CA PHE A 101 -12.19 -1.45 -8.24
C PHE A 101 -12.10 -0.59 -9.51
N ASP A 102 -12.37 -1.15 -10.68
CA ASP A 102 -12.33 -0.42 -11.94
C ASP A 102 -13.63 0.35 -12.12
N LEU A 103 -13.59 1.65 -11.82
CA LEU A 103 -14.75 2.54 -11.93
C LEU A 103 -15.33 2.64 -13.35
N LYS A 104 -14.62 2.20 -14.39
CA LYS A 104 -15.17 2.09 -15.75
C LYS A 104 -16.10 0.88 -15.91
N LYS A 105 -15.91 -0.15 -15.08
CA LYS A 105 -16.65 -1.43 -15.13
C LYS A 105 -17.60 -1.61 -13.94
N ALA A 106 -17.27 -1.03 -12.79
CA ALA A 106 -18.09 -1.10 -11.57
C ALA A 106 -19.40 -0.33 -11.76
N GLY A 107 -20.49 -0.85 -11.18
CA GLY A 107 -21.78 -0.18 -11.15
C GLY A 107 -21.68 1.20 -10.48
N LYS A 108 -22.53 2.14 -10.89
CA LYS A 108 -22.59 3.50 -10.29
C LYS A 108 -23.32 3.53 -8.94
N THR A 109 -23.52 2.39 -8.29
CA THR A 109 -24.31 2.32 -7.05
C THR A 109 -23.53 2.91 -5.86
N LYS A 110 -24.23 3.22 -4.76
CA LYS A 110 -23.59 3.79 -3.56
C LYS A 110 -22.70 2.76 -2.86
N GLU A 111 -23.07 1.48 -2.92
CA GLU A 111 -22.34 0.37 -2.30
C GLU A 111 -20.98 0.10 -2.99
N ASP A 112 -20.80 0.52 -4.24
CA ASP A 112 -19.56 0.37 -5.02
C ASP A 112 -18.51 1.46 -4.73
N ARG A 113 -18.84 2.45 -3.88
CA ARG A 113 -17.96 3.60 -3.58
C ARG A 113 -16.94 3.24 -2.51
N PHE A 114 -15.85 2.60 -2.92
CA PHE A 114 -14.66 2.54 -2.09
C PHE A 114 -14.01 3.92 -1.99
N THR A 115 -13.44 4.24 -0.82
CA THR A 115 -12.40 5.27 -0.74
C THR A 115 -11.10 4.67 -1.25
N TYR A 116 -10.35 5.45 -2.02
CA TYR A 116 -9.14 5.00 -2.70
C TYR A 116 -7.97 5.89 -2.33
N THR A 117 -6.86 5.25 -1.99
CA THR A 117 -5.56 5.89 -1.85
C THR A 117 -4.82 5.85 -3.18
N GLN A 118 -4.21 6.97 -3.57
CA GLN A 118 -3.43 7.08 -4.80
C GLN A 118 -1.96 7.29 -4.48
N MET A 119 -1.10 6.42 -4.99
CA MET A 119 0.35 6.57 -4.82
C MET A 119 1.07 6.50 -6.18
N PRO A 120 2.23 7.17 -6.34
CA PRO A 120 3.05 7.09 -7.55
C PRO A 120 3.39 5.65 -7.97
N TYR A 121 3.29 5.34 -9.26
CA TYR A 121 3.59 3.98 -9.75
C TYR A 121 5.03 3.54 -9.49
N ILE A 122 5.98 4.49 -9.54
CA ILE A 122 7.40 4.28 -9.28
C ILE A 122 7.67 3.68 -7.91
N LEU A 123 6.75 3.85 -6.95
CA LEU A 123 6.85 3.25 -5.62
C LEU A 123 6.92 1.71 -5.68
N LEU A 124 6.38 1.11 -6.74
CA LEU A 124 6.41 -0.34 -6.94
C LEU A 124 7.60 -0.81 -7.80
N ASP A 125 8.52 0.06 -8.19
CA ASP A 125 9.72 -0.36 -8.91
C ASP A 125 10.66 -1.12 -7.98
N ARG A 126 11.46 -2.03 -8.55
CA ARG A 126 12.29 -2.98 -7.79
C ARG A 126 13.22 -2.27 -6.81
N CYS A 127 13.91 -1.21 -7.24
CA CYS A 127 14.84 -0.45 -6.40
C CYS A 127 14.15 0.17 -5.17
N MET A 128 12.90 0.60 -5.33
CA MET A 128 12.08 1.14 -4.23
C MET A 128 11.67 0.02 -3.27
N ILE A 129 11.23 -1.13 -3.79
CA ILE A 129 10.86 -2.29 -2.97
C ILE A 129 12.08 -2.85 -2.21
N GLU A 130 13.27 -2.86 -2.81
CA GLU A 130 14.51 -3.26 -2.15
C GLU A 130 14.91 -2.30 -1.04
N THR A 131 14.79 -0.99 -1.29
CA THR A 131 15.18 0.05 -0.32
C THR A 131 14.20 0.16 0.85
N LEU A 132 12.90 0.09 0.57
CA LEU A 132 11.84 0.35 1.55
C LEU A 132 11.28 -0.94 2.15
N GLY A 133 11.46 -2.08 1.47
CA GLY A 133 10.82 -3.34 1.81
C GLY A 133 9.30 -3.33 1.63
N HIS A 134 8.73 -4.53 1.50
CA HIS A 134 7.28 -4.71 1.34
C HIS A 134 6.45 -4.02 2.44
N ALA A 135 6.92 -4.06 3.69
CA ALA A 135 6.25 -3.42 4.82
C ALA A 135 6.35 -1.88 4.78
N GLY A 136 7.48 -1.31 4.33
CA GLY A 136 7.62 0.13 4.16
C GLY A 136 6.67 0.66 3.07
N ILE A 137 6.57 -0.05 1.95
CA ILE A 137 5.60 0.28 0.89
C ILE A 137 4.17 0.26 1.42
N ARG A 138 3.79 -0.80 2.14
CA ARG A 138 2.45 -0.91 2.72
C ARG A 138 2.16 0.20 3.73
N LEU A 139 3.12 0.53 4.60
CA LEU A 139 2.97 1.59 5.59
C LEU A 139 2.77 2.96 4.94
N LEU A 140 3.45 3.25 3.82
CA LEU A 140 3.21 4.49 3.08
C LEU A 140 1.77 4.59 2.56
N TYR A 141 1.26 3.52 1.91
CA TYR A 141 -0.14 3.47 1.51
C TYR A 141 -1.09 3.58 2.70
N TYR A 142 -0.76 2.92 3.80
CA TYR A 142 -1.55 2.96 5.03
C TYR A 142 -1.67 4.37 5.57
N PHE A 143 -0.56 5.08 5.76
CA PHE A 143 -0.59 6.46 6.24
C PHE A 143 -1.33 7.37 5.26
N GLU A 144 -1.04 7.27 3.97
CA GLU A 144 -1.71 8.10 2.95
C GLU A 144 -3.22 7.89 2.94
N SER A 145 -3.70 6.66 3.17
CA SER A 145 -5.13 6.38 3.18
C SER A 145 -5.91 7.20 4.21
N TYR A 146 -5.27 7.60 5.32
CA TYR A 146 -5.89 8.39 6.37
C TYR A 146 -5.76 9.90 6.13
N ILE A 147 -4.98 10.32 5.14
CA ILE A 147 -4.69 11.73 4.89
C ILE A 147 -5.71 12.29 3.90
N ASN A 148 -6.49 13.27 4.36
CA ASN A 148 -7.31 14.08 3.46
C ASN A 148 -6.51 15.31 2.99
N ARG A 149 -5.89 15.21 1.82
CA ARG A 149 -5.06 16.25 1.19
C ARG A 149 -5.79 17.57 0.88
N THR A 150 -7.12 17.64 1.00
CA THR A 150 -7.86 18.92 0.86
C THR A 150 -7.81 19.78 2.12
N LYS A 151 -7.35 19.24 3.25
CA LYS A 151 -7.24 19.96 4.52
C LYS A 151 -5.89 20.64 4.65
N ILE A 152 -5.89 21.83 5.28
CA ILE A 152 -4.70 22.62 5.62
C ILE A 152 -3.70 21.79 6.42
N PHE A 153 -4.19 21.02 7.40
CA PHE A 153 -3.39 20.05 8.15
C PHE A 153 -3.76 18.63 7.73
N SER A 154 -2.83 17.99 7.03
CA SER A 154 -3.00 16.69 6.39
C SER A 154 -2.02 15.69 6.99
N PHE A 155 -2.48 14.91 7.98
CA PHE A 155 -1.68 13.88 8.64
C PHE A 155 -2.53 12.66 9.03
N CYS A 156 -1.88 11.51 9.13
CA CYS A 156 -2.44 10.32 9.74
C CYS A 156 -2.11 10.33 11.24
N TYR A 157 -3.10 10.04 12.09
CA TYR A 157 -2.96 10.09 13.55
C TYR A 157 -3.18 8.73 14.23
N THR A 158 -3.13 7.64 13.46
CA THR A 158 -3.41 6.28 13.96
C THR A 158 -2.37 5.84 14.99
N SER A 159 -2.83 5.31 16.12
CA SER A 159 -1.95 4.72 17.13
C SER A 159 -1.22 3.47 16.61
N LEU A 160 -0.07 3.10 17.21
CA LEU A 160 0.64 1.86 16.87
C LEU A 160 -0.27 0.63 16.99
N LYS A 161 -1.08 0.55 18.06
CA LYS A 161 -2.06 -0.53 18.27
C LYS A 161 -3.07 -0.63 17.12
N THR A 162 -3.55 0.51 16.63
CA THR A 162 -4.45 0.57 15.47
C THR A 162 -3.77 0.03 14.21
N ILE A 163 -2.54 0.46 13.94
CA ILE A 163 -1.73 -0.01 12.81
C ILE A 163 -1.57 -1.54 12.90
N GLN A 164 -1.18 -2.07 14.06
CA GLN A 164 -1.02 -3.51 14.27
C GLN A 164 -2.31 -4.28 13.95
N LYS A 165 -3.45 -3.80 14.44
CA LYS A 165 -4.76 -4.43 14.21
C LYS A 165 -5.15 -4.43 12.73
N GLU A 166 -4.91 -3.34 12.02
CA GLU A 166 -5.40 -3.16 10.65
C GLU A 166 -4.50 -3.76 9.59
N ILE A 167 -3.19 -3.86 9.81
CA ILE A 167 -2.27 -4.41 8.80
C ILE A 167 -1.50 -5.65 9.27
N GLY A 168 -1.77 -6.13 10.48
CA GLY A 168 -1.23 -7.40 11.00
C GLY A 168 0.29 -7.38 11.25
N LEU A 169 0.90 -6.19 11.39
CA LEU A 169 2.33 -6.07 11.68
C LEU A 169 2.57 -6.04 13.19
N SER A 170 3.71 -6.57 13.62
CA SER A 170 4.19 -6.37 15.00
C SER A 170 4.65 -4.93 15.21
N GLU A 171 4.59 -4.44 16.45
CA GLU A 171 5.07 -3.11 16.82
C GLU A 171 6.53 -2.89 16.41
N ASN A 172 7.41 -3.86 16.70
CA ASN A 172 8.83 -3.80 16.32
C ASN A 172 9.02 -3.65 14.81
N THR A 173 8.21 -4.36 14.01
CA THR A 173 8.26 -4.24 12.54
C THR A 173 7.78 -2.86 12.10
N ILE A 174 6.69 -2.35 12.68
CA ILE A 174 6.17 -1.02 12.36
C ILE A 174 7.23 0.06 12.66
N LEU A 175 7.83 0.03 13.86
CA LEU A 175 8.87 0.99 14.27
C LEU A 175 10.11 0.92 13.37
N LYS A 176 10.58 -0.28 13.03
CA LYS A 176 11.70 -0.48 12.09
C LYS A 176 11.42 0.21 10.74
N TYR A 177 10.27 -0.07 10.15
CA TYR A 177 9.94 0.46 8.82
C TYR A 177 9.59 1.95 8.85
N ILE A 178 8.99 2.48 9.91
CA ILE A 178 8.90 3.93 10.14
C ILE A 178 10.29 4.57 10.14
N GLY A 179 11.27 3.94 10.80
CA GLY A 179 12.67 4.39 10.79
C GLY A 179 13.26 4.45 9.37
N ILE A 180 13.03 3.41 8.56
CA ILE A 180 13.46 3.35 7.15
C ILE A 180 12.79 4.47 6.33
N LEU A 181 11.49 4.68 6.48
CA LEU A 181 10.75 5.72 5.76
C LEU A 181 11.22 7.12 6.15
N LYS A 182 11.47 7.38 7.44
CA LYS A 182 12.03 8.64 7.93
C LYS A 182 13.44 8.89 7.41
N LYS A 183 14.31 7.88 7.45
CA LYS A 183 15.70 7.96 6.93
C LYS A 183 15.71 8.38 5.45
N ASN A 184 14.74 7.90 4.68
CA ASN A 184 14.57 8.23 3.27
C ASN A 184 13.71 9.48 3.02
N LYS A 185 13.35 10.23 4.07
CA LYS A 185 12.53 11.46 4.00
C LYS A 185 11.17 11.27 3.31
N LEU A 186 10.60 10.07 3.39
CA LEU A 186 9.27 9.78 2.81
C LEU A 186 8.13 10.04 3.77
N ILE A 187 8.44 10.09 5.07
CA ILE A 187 7.51 10.52 6.10
C ILE A 187 8.20 11.44 7.11
N SER A 188 7.39 12.30 7.71
CA SER A 188 7.72 13.05 8.91
C SER A 188 6.82 12.60 10.06
N VAL A 189 7.37 12.48 11.26
CA VAL A 189 6.64 12.01 12.44
C VAL A 189 6.74 13.04 13.55
N LYS A 190 5.62 13.71 13.85
CA LYS A 190 5.49 14.57 15.03
C LYS A 190 4.95 13.73 16.17
N LYS A 191 5.79 13.49 17.18
CA LYS A 191 5.38 12.80 18.40
C LYS A 191 4.64 13.80 19.29
N HIS A 192 3.50 13.39 19.83
CA HIS A 192 2.79 14.13 20.86
C HIS A 192 2.92 13.40 22.20
N LYS A 193 2.98 14.17 23.29
CA LYS A 193 3.03 13.61 24.66
C LYS A 193 1.60 13.27 25.10
N LEU A 194 1.48 12.37 26.06
CA LEU A 194 0.24 12.19 26.83
C LEU A 194 -0.07 13.53 27.51
N GLU A 195 -1.20 14.13 27.17
CA GLU A 195 -1.71 15.31 27.86
C GLU A 195 -2.93 14.88 28.68
N PHE A 196 -2.96 15.32 29.94
CA PHE A 196 -4.09 15.15 30.85
C PHE A 196 -5.34 15.75 30.20
N ALA A 197 -6.40 14.95 30.08
CA ALA A 197 -7.62 15.29 29.37
C ALA A 197 -8.82 15.53 30.30
N GLY A 198 -8.59 15.54 31.62
CA GLY A 198 -9.63 15.67 32.64
C GLY A 198 -9.89 14.35 33.38
N TYR A 199 -11.01 14.32 34.11
CA TYR A 199 -11.55 13.12 34.75
C TYR A 199 -12.82 12.70 34.01
N ASP A 200 -13.12 11.40 33.97
CA ASP A 200 -14.44 10.92 33.51
C ASP A 200 -15.51 11.09 34.60
N GLU A 201 -16.73 10.61 34.30
CA GLU A 201 -17.88 10.65 35.22
C GLU A 201 -17.70 9.85 36.52
N TYR A 202 -16.62 9.06 36.63
CA TYR A 202 -16.25 8.26 37.81
C TYR A 202 -14.95 8.75 38.46
N ASP A 203 -14.56 10.01 38.23
CA ASP A 203 -13.30 10.60 38.73
C ASP A 203 -12.03 9.84 38.31
N THR A 204 -12.06 9.14 37.17
CA THR A 204 -10.87 8.47 36.63
C THR A 204 -10.11 9.39 35.69
N VAL A 205 -8.80 9.51 35.88
CA VAL A 205 -7.93 10.34 35.03
C VAL A 205 -8.00 9.87 33.57
N CYS A 206 -8.51 10.74 32.71
CA CYS A 206 -8.50 10.57 31.27
C CYS A 206 -7.22 11.17 30.69
N PHE A 207 -6.57 10.43 29.79
CA PHE A 207 -5.46 10.94 28.99
C PHE A 207 -5.81 10.95 27.51
N THR A 208 -5.35 11.97 26.78
CA THR A 208 -5.34 11.91 25.31
C THR A 208 -4.36 10.82 24.85
N LYS A 209 -4.85 9.78 24.18
CA LYS A 209 -4.01 8.69 23.66
C LYS A 209 -2.85 9.25 22.83
N TYR A 210 -1.67 8.64 22.97
CA TYR A 210 -0.53 8.85 22.07
C TYR A 210 -0.95 8.74 20.60
N ASN A 211 -1.07 9.88 19.92
CA ASN A 211 -1.35 9.92 18.51
C ASN A 211 -0.19 10.62 17.82
N ASN A 212 0.77 9.84 17.32
CA ASN A 212 1.80 10.38 16.44
C ASN A 212 1.13 10.94 15.18
N HIS A 213 1.55 12.12 14.73
CA HIS A 213 1.14 12.61 13.42
C HIS A 213 2.16 12.13 12.39
N TYR A 214 1.73 11.23 11.51
CA TYR A 214 2.49 10.77 10.34
C TYR A 214 2.09 11.63 9.13
N ILE A 215 3.06 12.33 8.59
CA ILE A 215 2.91 13.14 7.38
C ILE A 215 3.65 12.40 6.26
N VAL A 216 3.00 12.20 5.11
CA VAL A 216 3.60 11.53 3.94
C VAL A 216 4.08 12.57 2.94
N ASP A 217 5.33 12.45 2.53
CA ASP A 217 6.02 13.39 1.63
C ASP A 217 6.05 12.82 0.20
N ILE A 218 4.93 12.88 -0.52
CA ILE A 218 4.77 12.27 -1.86
C ILE A 218 5.85 12.76 -2.85
N GLU A 219 6.21 14.05 -2.80
CA GLU A 219 7.23 14.63 -3.68
C GLU A 219 8.61 13.99 -3.50
N ASN A 220 8.94 13.54 -2.28
CA ASN A 220 10.22 12.91 -1.99
C ASN A 220 10.30 11.48 -2.52
N ILE A 221 9.16 10.85 -2.86
CA ILE A 221 9.15 9.53 -3.53
C ILE A 221 9.87 9.62 -4.89
N HIS A 222 9.58 10.66 -5.68
CA HIS A 222 10.22 10.83 -6.98
C HIS A 222 11.71 11.16 -6.83
N LYS A 223 12.07 12.05 -5.90
CA LYS A 223 13.48 12.40 -5.62
C LYS A 223 14.29 11.16 -5.20
N LEU A 224 13.73 10.31 -4.34
CA LEU A 224 14.38 9.07 -3.93
C LEU A 224 14.52 8.10 -5.11
N TYR A 225 13.47 7.95 -5.91
CA TYR A 225 13.49 7.07 -7.08
C TYR A 225 14.59 7.43 -8.07
N GLU A 226 14.71 8.70 -8.44
CA GLU A 226 15.77 9.17 -9.36
C GLU A 226 17.16 8.91 -8.77
N LYS A 227 17.34 9.13 -7.46
CA LYS A 227 18.60 8.82 -6.77
C LYS A 227 18.96 7.33 -6.77
N LEU A 228 17.97 6.43 -6.73
CA LEU A 228 18.20 4.99 -6.70
C LEU A 228 18.36 4.37 -8.10
N LYS A 229 17.90 5.09 -9.13
CA LYS A 229 17.95 4.66 -10.52
C LYS A 229 19.23 5.11 -11.23
N GLY A 230 19.78 6.27 -10.85
CA GLY A 230 21.10 6.73 -11.27
C GLY A 230 22.22 5.98 -10.57
#